data_AF-A0A482G3H8-F1
#
_entry.id   AF-A0A482G3H8-F1
#
_cell.length_a   1.000
_cell.length_b   1.000
_cell.length_c   1.000
_cell.angle_alpha   90.00
_cell.angle_beta   90.00
_cell.angle_gamma   90.00
#
_symmetry.space_group_name_H-M   'P 1'
#
loop_
_entity.id
_entity.type
_entity.pdbx_description
1 polymer ?
#
loop_
_entity_poly.entity_id
_entity_poly.type
_entity_poly.pdbx_seq_one_letter_code
_entity_poly.pdbx_strand_id
1 'polypeptide(L)'
;MSTMSLALEKVSSSVLDSFFFLKPMFDLNPVDENLLSNTSFSYSHIFGFEKLFESKEFVDDLGKWMNKNWTMSINISIIYVIFIFLVKFYMQNKTRFELRFPLIIWNIFLALFSIMGTIRTWPEFFYSITQKGIVYSVCDSSYAYGVTGFWAFMFIMSKLPELIDTVFIVFRKQELIFLHWYHHTTVLIYCWYSYRDFTASGRWFMTMNYLVHSLMYSYYACKALKVRVPLFVSKIITTSQLIQMIFGCYVNWVAYNTKNNSPSSECHISKDNIFYSFLMYLSYFVLFFHFFFNAYVLKKKNLAKQNGNRIDGENKKQEKKYN
;
A
#
# COMPACT_ATOMS: atom_id res chain seq x y z
N MET A 1 38.00 -25.68 8.72
CA MET A 1 37.36 -24.48 9.28
C MET A 1 37.17 -23.35 8.26
N SER A 2 37.97 -23.27 7.17
CA SER A 2 37.82 -22.20 6.15
C SER A 2 36.75 -22.47 5.08
N THR A 3 36.40 -23.72 4.79
CA THR A 3 35.42 -24.07 3.73
C THR A 3 33.97 -23.79 4.11
N MET A 4 33.61 -23.90 5.40
CA MET A 4 32.27 -23.59 5.90
C MET A 4 32.03 -22.07 6.01
N SER A 5 33.09 -21.30 6.31
CA SER A 5 33.07 -19.84 6.30
C SER A 5 32.88 -19.29 4.88
N LEU A 6 33.59 -19.84 3.90
CA LEU A 6 33.45 -19.47 2.48
C LEU A 6 32.07 -19.84 1.90
N ALA A 7 31.46 -20.94 2.35
CA ALA A 7 30.11 -21.31 1.97
C ALA A 7 29.06 -20.38 2.61
N LEU A 8 29.24 -20.00 3.87
CA LEU A 8 28.36 -19.04 4.56
C LEU A 8 28.48 -17.63 3.99
N GLU A 9 29.67 -17.21 3.56
CA GLU A 9 29.91 -15.91 2.93
C GLU A 9 29.32 -15.86 1.50
N LYS A 10 29.40 -16.95 0.73
CA LYS A 10 28.71 -17.09 -0.57
C LYS A 10 27.19 -17.17 -0.45
N VAL A 11 26.67 -17.79 0.61
CA VAL A 11 25.22 -17.82 0.89
C VAL A 11 24.73 -16.45 1.38
N SER A 12 25.53 -15.72 2.16
CA SER A 12 25.24 -14.34 2.55
C SER A 12 25.22 -13.40 1.34
N SER A 13 26.23 -13.50 0.46
CA SER A 13 26.31 -12.77 -0.80
C SER A 13 25.14 -13.10 -1.75
N SER A 14 24.76 -14.36 -1.91
CA SER A 14 23.64 -14.72 -2.78
C SER A 14 22.27 -14.29 -2.24
N VAL A 15 22.11 -14.29 -0.91
CA VAL A 15 20.91 -13.75 -0.24
C VAL A 15 20.89 -12.22 -0.34
N LEU A 16 22.02 -11.53 -0.19
CA LEU A 16 22.14 -10.08 -0.38
C LEU A 16 21.91 -9.66 -1.83
N ASP A 17 22.42 -10.42 -2.80
CA ASP A 17 22.13 -10.23 -4.23
C ASP A 17 20.64 -10.48 -4.56
N SER A 18 19.97 -11.34 -3.79
CA SER A 18 18.51 -11.55 -3.88
C SER A 18 17.70 -10.33 -3.38
N PHE A 19 18.32 -9.47 -2.57
CA PHE A 19 17.80 -8.18 -2.13
C PHE A 19 18.45 -7.03 -2.90
N PHE A 20 18.63 -7.19 -4.22
CA PHE A 20 19.21 -6.20 -5.15
C PHE A 20 18.70 -4.75 -4.96
N PHE A 21 17.45 -4.58 -4.51
CA PHE A 21 16.81 -3.28 -4.27
C PHE A 21 17.21 -2.62 -2.94
N LEU A 22 17.83 -3.35 -2.01
CA LEU A 22 18.44 -2.79 -0.80
C LEU A 22 19.92 -2.46 -1.00
N LYS A 23 20.52 -2.80 -2.14
CA LYS A 23 21.91 -2.50 -2.48
C LYS A 23 22.30 -1.02 -2.25
N PRO A 24 21.46 -0.01 -2.59
CA PRO A 24 21.77 1.39 -2.29
C PRO A 24 21.89 1.70 -0.79
N MET A 25 21.25 0.91 0.08
CA MET A 25 21.25 1.08 1.53
C MET A 25 22.48 0.45 2.20
N PHE A 26 23.13 -0.52 1.55
CA PHE A 26 24.26 -1.28 2.11
C PHE A 26 25.62 -0.94 1.48
N ASP A 27 25.67 -0.28 0.32
CA ASP A 27 26.91 -0.04 -0.45
C ASP A 27 27.71 1.23 -0.10
N LEU A 28 27.38 2.00 0.96
CA LEU A 28 28.01 3.33 1.14
C LEU A 28 28.53 3.66 2.55
N ASN A 29 29.69 4.33 2.51
CA ASN A 29 30.54 4.82 3.60
C ASN A 29 29.83 5.79 4.55
N PRO A 30 30.32 5.95 5.80
CA PRO A 30 29.80 6.92 6.74
C PRO A 30 29.87 8.34 6.15
N VAL A 31 28.73 9.04 6.16
CA VAL A 31 28.59 10.39 5.61
C VAL A 31 28.95 11.42 6.69
N ASP A 32 29.77 12.40 6.30
CA ASP A 32 30.15 13.56 7.12
C ASP A 32 28.95 14.43 7.51
N GLU A 33 28.98 14.91 8.74
CA GLU A 33 27.86 15.49 9.51
C GLU A 33 27.54 16.95 9.14
N ASN A 34 27.45 17.29 7.85
CA ASN A 34 27.05 18.62 7.40
C ASN A 34 26.07 18.57 6.22
N LEU A 35 24.78 18.34 6.49
CA LEU A 35 23.73 18.67 5.52
C LEU A 35 22.34 18.85 6.16
N LEU A 36 22.07 20.06 6.66
CA LEU A 36 20.70 20.49 6.94
C LEU A 36 20.01 20.83 5.62
N SER A 37 19.31 19.85 5.03
CA SER A 37 18.27 20.19 4.06
C SER A 37 17.12 20.87 4.81
N ASN A 38 16.77 22.08 4.39
CA ASN A 38 15.66 22.88 4.94
C ASN A 38 14.31 22.15 4.74
N THR A 39 14.03 21.13 5.54
CA THR A 39 12.69 20.60 5.74
C THR A 39 12.02 21.47 6.82
N SER A 40 10.91 22.10 6.47
CA SER A 40 10.21 23.07 7.34
C SER A 40 9.57 22.47 8.59
N PHE A 41 9.50 21.13 8.67
CA PHE A 41 8.90 20.43 9.79
C PHE A 41 10.00 19.76 10.63
N SER A 42 10.12 20.17 11.88
CA SER A 42 11.10 19.63 12.82
C SER A 42 10.54 18.40 13.54
N TYR A 43 11.23 17.27 13.41
CA TYR A 43 10.91 16.05 14.13
C TYR A 43 11.56 16.06 15.52
N SER A 44 10.81 15.66 16.55
CA SER A 44 11.33 15.55 17.92
C SER A 44 12.42 14.49 18.08
N HIS A 45 12.37 13.44 17.26
CA HIS A 45 13.36 12.38 17.25
C HIS A 45 13.54 11.86 15.82
N ILE A 46 14.80 11.65 15.43
CA ILE A 46 15.22 11.11 14.13
C ILE A 46 16.04 9.85 14.40
N PHE A 47 15.59 8.72 13.86
CA PHE A 47 16.29 7.45 14.03
C PHE A 47 17.54 7.40 13.14
N GLY A 48 18.56 6.63 13.56
CA GLY A 48 19.82 6.53 12.82
C GLY A 48 19.64 6.08 11.36
N PHE A 49 18.70 5.17 11.09
CA PHE A 49 18.40 4.71 9.73
C PHE A 49 17.67 5.75 8.87
N GLU A 50 17.04 6.77 9.48
CA GLU A 50 16.36 7.85 8.75
C GLU A 50 17.33 8.95 8.33
N LYS A 51 18.45 9.11 9.05
CA LYS A 51 19.47 10.15 8.77
C LYS A 51 20.08 10.06 7.37
N LEU A 52 20.14 8.86 6.78
CA LEU A 52 20.61 8.69 5.40
C LEU A 52 19.83 9.55 4.39
N PHE A 53 18.54 9.75 4.63
CA PHE A 53 17.68 10.57 3.76
C PHE A 53 17.80 12.08 4.00
N GLU A 54 18.56 12.52 5.01
CA GLU A 54 18.91 13.94 5.16
C GLU A 54 19.96 14.37 4.14
N SER A 55 20.79 13.43 3.67
CA SER A 55 21.76 13.68 2.60
C SER A 55 21.05 13.82 1.25
N LYS A 56 21.18 15.01 0.65
CA LYS A 56 20.66 15.29 -0.69
C LYS A 56 21.32 14.40 -1.74
N GLU A 57 22.64 14.19 -1.64
CA GLU A 57 23.39 13.33 -2.56
C GLU A 57 22.84 11.90 -2.56
N PHE A 58 22.57 11.35 -1.37
CA PHE A 58 21.98 10.02 -1.24
C PHE A 58 20.60 9.93 -1.91
N VAL A 59 19.71 10.89 -1.64
CA VAL A 59 18.35 10.89 -2.21
C VAL A 59 18.40 11.07 -3.73
N ASP A 60 19.28 11.94 -4.24
CA ASP A 60 19.43 12.19 -5.67
C ASP A 60 19.97 10.94 -6.39
N ASP A 61 20.94 10.23 -5.81
CA ASP A 61 21.46 8.97 -6.36
C ASP A 61 20.44 7.83 -6.32
N LEU A 62 19.65 7.76 -5.24
CA LEU A 62 18.50 6.85 -5.17
C LEU A 62 17.49 7.16 -6.28
N GLY A 63 17.22 8.43 -6.55
CA GLY A 63 16.38 8.88 -7.66
C GLY A 63 16.91 8.42 -9.02
N LYS A 64 18.21 8.58 -9.28
CA LYS A 64 18.87 8.09 -10.50
C LYS A 64 18.74 6.57 -10.64
N TRP A 65 18.96 5.83 -9.54
CA TRP A 65 18.79 4.37 -9.54
C TRP A 65 17.35 3.97 -9.88
N MET A 66 16.37 4.63 -9.26
CA MET A 66 14.95 4.39 -9.54
C MET A 66 14.59 4.73 -10.99
N ASN A 67 15.14 5.80 -11.54
CA ASN A 67 14.96 6.17 -12.95
C ASN A 67 15.50 5.11 -13.91
N LYS A 68 16.63 4.49 -13.60
CA LYS A 68 17.19 3.42 -14.41
C LYS A 68 16.41 2.11 -14.28
N ASN A 69 15.82 1.83 -13.11
CA ASN A 69 15.31 0.51 -12.77
C ASN A 69 13.78 0.41 -12.59
N TRP A 70 13.01 1.49 -12.76
CA TRP A 70 11.56 1.49 -12.49
C TRP A 70 10.80 0.41 -13.29
N THR A 71 11.26 0.06 -14.49
CA THR A 71 10.66 -0.98 -15.35
C THR A 71 10.76 -2.39 -14.76
N MET A 72 11.64 -2.62 -13.77
CA MET A 72 11.70 -3.90 -13.04
C MET A 72 10.35 -4.24 -12.41
N SER A 73 9.59 -3.24 -11.94
CA SER A 73 8.25 -3.44 -11.38
C SER A 73 7.28 -4.08 -12.37
N ILE A 74 7.41 -3.79 -13.68
CA ILE A 74 6.60 -4.39 -14.74
C ILE A 74 6.94 -5.86 -14.90
N ASN A 75 8.24 -6.18 -14.98
CA ASN A 75 8.70 -7.57 -15.10
C ASN A 75 8.27 -8.40 -13.88
N ILE A 76 8.46 -7.86 -12.68
CA ILE A 76 8.03 -8.51 -11.43
C ILE A 76 6.51 -8.72 -11.43
N SER A 77 5.74 -7.72 -11.89
CA SER A 77 4.28 -7.83 -11.96
C SER A 77 3.81 -8.90 -12.93
N ILE A 78 4.42 -9.00 -14.11
CA ILE A 78 4.10 -10.06 -15.10
C ILE A 78 4.42 -11.44 -14.51
N ILE A 79 5.61 -11.59 -13.93
CA ILE A 79 6.02 -12.84 -13.26
C ILE A 79 5.05 -13.19 -12.13
N TYR A 80 4.69 -12.22 -11.29
CA TYR A 80 3.74 -12.39 -10.20
C TYR A 80 2.38 -12.85 -10.71
N VAL A 81 1.80 -12.22 -11.74
CA VAL A 81 0.49 -12.62 -12.30
C VAL A 81 0.55 -14.04 -12.85
N ILE A 82 1.58 -14.37 -13.63
CA ILE A 82 1.75 -15.74 -14.15
C ILE A 82 1.87 -16.73 -12.99
N PHE A 83 2.73 -16.44 -12.01
CA PHE A 83 2.97 -17.27 -10.84
C PHE A 83 1.69 -17.54 -10.05
N ILE A 84 0.89 -16.51 -9.71
CA ILE A 84 -0.32 -16.71 -8.90
C ILE A 84 -1.36 -17.58 -9.61
N PHE A 85 -1.49 -17.48 -10.93
CA PHE A 85 -2.44 -18.29 -11.69
C PHE A 85 -1.95 -19.73 -11.88
N LEU A 86 -0.64 -19.93 -12.05
CA LEU A 86 -0.04 -21.27 -12.06
C LEU A 86 -0.19 -21.97 -10.70
N VAL A 87 0.10 -21.28 -9.60
CA VAL A 87 -0.09 -21.83 -8.25
C VAL A 87 -1.57 -22.09 -7.98
N LYS A 88 -2.47 -21.20 -8.40
CA LYS A 88 -3.92 -21.41 -8.27
C LYS A 88 -4.38 -22.66 -9.02
N PHE A 89 -3.89 -22.88 -10.24
CA PHE A 89 -4.16 -24.09 -11.01
C PHE A 89 -3.62 -25.34 -10.32
N TYR A 90 -2.35 -25.32 -9.89
CA TYR A 90 -1.74 -26.42 -9.14
C TYR A 90 -2.51 -26.78 -7.85
N MET A 91 -2.97 -25.76 -7.12
CA MET A 91 -3.71 -25.93 -5.87
C MET A 91 -5.09 -26.55 -6.05
N GLN A 92 -5.66 -26.62 -7.26
CA GLN A 92 -6.96 -27.27 -7.50
C GLN A 92 -6.98 -28.71 -6.98
N ASN A 93 -5.89 -29.44 -7.21
CA ASN A 93 -5.74 -30.86 -6.86
C ASN A 93 -5.09 -31.12 -5.50
N LYS A 94 -4.80 -30.08 -4.71
CA LYS A 94 -4.17 -30.21 -3.37
C LYS A 94 -5.16 -29.93 -2.25
N THR A 95 -4.83 -30.27 -1.01
CA THR A 95 -5.61 -29.83 0.15
C THR A 95 -5.27 -28.39 0.52
N ARG A 96 -6.13 -27.73 1.31
CA ARG A 96 -5.84 -26.39 1.82
C ARG A 96 -4.66 -26.44 2.80
N PHE A 97 -3.76 -25.47 2.73
CA PHE A 97 -2.69 -25.35 3.73
C PHE A 97 -3.17 -24.57 4.97
N GLU A 98 -2.79 -25.04 6.16
CA GLU A 98 -3.06 -24.38 7.43
C GLU A 98 -1.94 -23.37 7.76
N LEU A 99 -1.89 -22.26 7.02
CA LEU A 99 -0.86 -21.21 7.14
C LEU A 99 -1.19 -20.15 8.19
N ARG A 100 -1.93 -20.52 9.25
CA ARG A 100 -2.48 -19.54 10.20
C ARG A 100 -1.39 -18.77 10.94
N PHE A 101 -0.39 -19.47 11.49
CA PHE A 101 0.66 -18.82 12.27
C PHE A 101 1.54 -17.89 11.42
N PRO A 102 2.05 -18.32 10.23
CA PRO A 102 2.73 -17.40 9.32
C PRO A 102 1.87 -16.19 8.93
N LEU A 103 0.58 -16.39 8.66
CA LEU A 103 -0.35 -15.31 8.32
C LEU A 103 -0.53 -14.31 9.47
N ILE A 104 -0.53 -14.76 10.73
CA ILE A 104 -0.61 -13.86 11.90
C ILE A 104 0.63 -12.99 11.96
N ILE A 105 1.82 -13.59 11.93
CA ILE A 105 3.10 -12.86 11.99
C ILE A 105 3.16 -11.85 10.84
N TRP A 106 2.79 -12.27 9.65
CA TRP A 106 2.79 -11.45 8.46
C TRP A 106 1.90 -10.21 8.59
N ASN A 107 0.63 -10.41 9.02
CA ASN A 107 -0.28 -9.28 9.21
C ASN A 107 0.14 -8.36 10.36
N ILE A 108 0.73 -8.89 11.44
CA ILE A 108 1.27 -8.07 12.53
C ILE A 108 2.44 -7.23 12.03
N PHE A 109 3.35 -7.83 11.26
CA PHE A 109 4.48 -7.13 10.67
C PHE A 109 4.02 -5.97 9.78
N LEU A 110 3.10 -6.22 8.83
CA LEU A 110 2.57 -5.18 7.95
C LEU A 110 1.75 -4.12 8.71
N ALA A 111 1.04 -4.51 9.77
CA ALA A 111 0.35 -3.57 10.64
C ALA A 111 1.33 -2.64 11.35
N LEU A 112 2.36 -3.17 12.01
CA LEU A 112 3.37 -2.38 12.72
C LEU A 112 4.13 -1.46 11.75
N PHE A 113 4.53 -1.98 10.59
CA PHE A 113 5.15 -1.20 9.53
C PHE A 113 4.26 -0.01 9.11
N SER A 114 2.97 -0.26 8.88
CA SER A 114 2.03 0.78 8.46
C SER A 114 1.70 1.78 9.57
N ILE A 115 1.63 1.33 10.83
CA ILE A 115 1.45 2.20 12.01
C ILE A 115 2.65 3.14 12.14
N MET A 116 3.87 2.60 12.07
CA MET A 116 5.09 3.41 12.14
C MET A 116 5.15 4.42 10.98
N GLY A 117 4.87 3.99 9.75
CA GLY A 117 4.79 4.89 8.59
C GLY A 117 3.75 5.99 8.76
N THR A 118 2.59 5.67 9.35
CA THR A 118 1.57 6.68 9.68
C THR A 118 2.09 7.68 10.71
N ILE A 119 2.64 7.21 11.83
CA ILE A 119 3.15 8.07 12.91
C ILE A 119 4.25 9.00 12.41
N ARG A 120 5.10 8.54 11.49
CA ARG A 120 6.24 9.32 10.98
C ARG A 120 5.86 10.28 9.85
N THR A 121 4.87 9.96 9.02
CA THR A 121 4.50 10.80 7.87
C THR A 121 3.32 11.74 8.15
N TRP A 122 2.41 11.39 9.06
CA TRP A 122 1.21 12.18 9.35
C TRP A 122 1.49 13.60 9.88
N PRO A 123 2.46 13.82 10.79
CA PRO A 123 2.72 15.16 11.32
C PRO A 123 3.22 16.15 10.25
N GLU A 124 4.15 15.72 9.38
CA GLU A 124 4.62 16.55 8.26
C GLU A 124 3.49 16.83 7.28
N PHE A 125 2.68 15.82 6.97
CA PHE A 125 1.54 15.96 6.07
C PHE A 125 0.52 17.00 6.60
N PHE A 126 0.19 16.91 7.88
CA PHE A 126 -0.72 17.85 8.54
C PHE A 126 -0.14 19.27 8.58
N TYR A 127 1.15 19.41 8.90
CA TYR A 127 1.86 20.69 8.85
C TYR A 127 1.84 21.29 7.44
N SER A 128 2.13 20.48 6.42
CA SER A 128 2.17 20.88 5.01
C SER A 128 0.83 21.47 4.56
N ILE A 129 -0.28 20.82 4.90
CA ILE A 129 -1.62 21.32 4.53
C ILE A 129 -2.00 22.57 5.32
N THR A 130 -1.77 22.58 6.64
CA THR A 130 -2.28 23.65 7.52
C THR A 130 -1.45 24.93 7.48
N GLN A 131 -0.13 24.82 7.34
CA GLN A 131 0.77 25.97 7.39
C GLN A 131 1.19 26.46 6.00
N LYS A 132 1.31 25.55 5.03
CA LYS A 132 1.77 25.90 3.67
C LYS A 132 0.68 25.83 2.61
N GLY A 133 -0.46 25.23 2.93
CA GLY A 133 -1.63 25.15 2.06
C GLY A 133 -1.65 23.93 1.14
N ILE A 134 -2.82 23.71 0.51
CA ILE A 134 -3.08 22.53 -0.32
C ILE A 134 -2.16 22.50 -1.55
N VAL A 135 -1.94 23.64 -2.21
CA VAL A 135 -1.08 23.70 -3.41
C VAL A 135 0.33 23.23 -3.09
N TYR A 136 0.93 23.73 -2.01
CA TYR A 136 2.25 23.27 -1.56
C TYR A 136 2.24 21.75 -1.31
N SER A 137 1.25 21.24 -0.58
CA SER A 137 1.18 19.82 -0.23
C SER A 137 1.08 18.87 -1.43
N VAL A 138 0.65 19.37 -2.60
CA VAL A 138 0.45 18.60 -3.83
C VAL A 138 1.56 18.82 -4.86
N CYS A 139 2.18 20.00 -4.88
CA CYS A 139 3.14 20.41 -5.90
C CYS A 139 4.60 20.40 -5.47
N ASP A 140 4.88 20.42 -4.16
CA ASP A 140 6.24 20.44 -3.63
C ASP A 140 6.73 19.03 -3.24
N SER A 141 7.90 18.65 -3.75
CA SER A 141 8.51 17.32 -3.56
C SER A 141 9.42 17.23 -2.33
N SER A 142 9.42 18.20 -1.40
CA SER A 142 10.31 18.19 -0.23
C SER A 142 10.13 16.96 0.67
N TYR A 143 8.97 16.30 0.60
CA TYR A 143 8.67 15.09 1.38
C TYR A 143 9.61 13.92 1.04
N ALA A 144 10.28 13.95 -0.12
CA ALA A 144 11.23 12.94 -0.54
C ALA A 144 12.54 12.94 0.27
N TYR A 145 12.77 13.96 1.10
CA TYR A 145 13.98 14.10 1.93
C TYR A 145 13.67 13.89 3.42
N GLY A 146 14.72 13.65 4.21
CA GLY A 146 14.67 13.46 5.66
C GLY A 146 13.82 12.25 6.08
N VAL A 147 13.19 12.37 7.26
CA VAL A 147 12.35 11.32 7.84
C VAL A 147 11.25 10.88 6.88
N THR A 148 10.48 11.82 6.31
CA THR A 148 9.43 11.49 5.35
C THR A 148 9.98 10.80 4.10
N GLY A 149 11.19 11.17 3.66
CA GLY A 149 11.86 10.57 2.52
C GLY A 149 12.15 9.10 2.73
N PHE A 150 12.67 8.74 3.91
CA PHE A 150 12.88 7.33 4.28
C PHE A 150 11.58 6.53 4.21
N TRP A 151 10.52 7.07 4.82
CA TRP A 151 9.22 6.39 4.82
C TRP A 151 8.56 6.37 3.43
N ALA A 152 8.83 7.35 2.56
CA ALA A 152 8.44 7.32 1.16
C ALA A 152 9.13 6.20 0.41
N PHE A 153 10.45 6.04 0.56
CA PHE A 153 11.16 4.93 -0.04
C PHE A 153 10.63 3.58 0.46
N MET A 154 10.49 3.42 1.78
CA MET A 154 9.96 2.19 2.38
C MET A 154 8.54 1.87 1.89
N PHE A 155 7.70 2.88 1.67
CA PHE A 155 6.36 2.71 1.12
C PHE A 155 6.37 2.12 -0.29
N ILE A 156 7.27 2.60 -1.16
CA ILE A 156 7.40 2.08 -2.52
C ILE A 156 7.93 0.65 -2.49
N MET A 157 8.89 0.39 -1.62
CA MET A 157 9.46 -0.94 -1.44
C MET A 157 8.46 -1.94 -0.83
N SER A 158 7.55 -1.51 0.04
CA SER A 158 6.58 -2.40 0.69
C SER A 158 5.61 -3.09 -0.27
N LYS A 159 5.40 -2.52 -1.47
CA LYS A 159 4.51 -3.10 -2.49
C LYS A 159 4.98 -4.46 -2.99
N LEU A 160 6.28 -4.73 -2.93
CA LEU A 160 6.84 -6.04 -3.25
C LEU A 160 6.49 -7.10 -2.19
N PRO A 161 6.81 -6.91 -0.89
CA PRO A 161 6.33 -7.77 0.19
C PRO A 161 4.82 -7.99 0.16
N GLU A 162 4.02 -6.95 -0.07
CA GLU A 162 2.54 -7.02 -0.09
C GLU A 162 2.00 -8.05 -1.11
N LEU A 163 2.75 -8.42 -2.16
CA LEU A 163 2.37 -9.49 -3.09
C LEU A 163 2.20 -10.87 -2.41
N ILE A 164 2.86 -11.08 -1.26
CA ILE A 164 2.76 -12.32 -0.47
C ILE A 164 1.34 -12.50 0.09
N ASP A 165 0.54 -11.44 0.24
CA ASP A 165 -0.87 -11.54 0.64
C ASP A 165 -1.66 -12.46 -0.30
N THR A 166 -1.42 -12.32 -1.61
CA THR A 166 -2.07 -13.15 -2.63
C THR A 166 -1.61 -14.60 -2.55
N VAL A 167 -0.34 -14.82 -2.23
CA VAL A 167 0.22 -16.15 -2.03
C VAL A 167 -0.49 -16.87 -0.88
N PHE A 168 -0.72 -16.18 0.24
CA PHE A 168 -1.52 -16.71 1.35
C PHE A 168 -2.96 -17.04 0.95
N ILE A 169 -3.61 -16.20 0.14
CA ILE A 169 -4.98 -16.44 -0.35
C ILE A 169 -5.04 -17.74 -1.16
N VAL A 170 -4.13 -17.89 -2.13
CA VAL A 170 -4.11 -19.05 -3.04
C VAL A 170 -3.79 -20.34 -2.29
N PHE A 171 -2.77 -20.36 -1.44
CA PHE A 171 -2.42 -21.58 -0.67
C PHE A 171 -3.49 -21.99 0.34
N ARG A 172 -4.26 -21.04 0.87
CA ARG A 172 -5.39 -21.30 1.77
C ARG A 172 -6.70 -21.61 1.04
N LYS A 173 -6.66 -21.72 -0.30
CA LYS A 173 -7.84 -21.90 -1.17
C LYS A 173 -8.96 -20.89 -0.90
N GLN A 174 -8.59 -19.66 -0.60
CA GLN A 174 -9.55 -18.57 -0.51
C GLN A 174 -9.85 -18.02 -1.90
N GLU A 175 -11.01 -17.40 -2.08
CA GLU A 175 -11.39 -16.81 -3.36
C GLU A 175 -10.48 -15.63 -3.71
N LEU A 176 -9.67 -15.80 -4.76
CA LEU A 176 -8.86 -14.74 -5.32
C LEU A 176 -9.72 -13.85 -6.22
N ILE A 177 -10.22 -12.75 -5.66
CA ILE A 177 -11.05 -11.76 -6.37
C ILE A 177 -10.21 -10.89 -7.32
N PHE A 178 -10.81 -10.44 -8.41
CA PHE A 178 -10.17 -9.57 -9.41
C PHE A 178 -9.55 -8.31 -8.79
N LEU A 179 -10.32 -7.62 -7.93
CA LEU A 179 -9.89 -6.40 -7.24
C LEU A 179 -8.53 -6.55 -6.55
N HIS A 180 -8.27 -7.70 -5.92
CA HIS A 180 -7.06 -7.90 -5.10
C HIS A 180 -5.80 -7.95 -5.96
N TRP A 181 -5.70 -8.92 -6.87
CA TRP A 181 -4.48 -9.07 -7.68
C TRP A 181 -4.30 -7.91 -8.67
N TYR A 182 -5.40 -7.36 -9.21
CA TYR A 182 -5.35 -6.16 -10.05
C TYR A 182 -4.75 -4.98 -9.30
N HIS A 183 -5.24 -4.70 -8.07
CA HIS A 183 -4.72 -3.64 -7.22
C HIS A 183 -3.24 -3.84 -6.89
N HIS A 184 -2.85 -5.02 -6.40
CA HIS A 184 -1.46 -5.29 -6.00
C HIS A 184 -0.47 -5.19 -7.18
N THR A 185 -0.88 -5.61 -8.38
CA THR A 185 -0.08 -5.44 -9.59
C THR A 185 0.04 -3.97 -10.00
N THR A 186 -1.09 -3.26 -10.12
CA THR A 186 -1.09 -1.89 -10.65
C THR A 186 -0.47 -0.89 -9.69
N VAL A 187 -0.68 -1.03 -8.38
CA VAL A 187 -0.04 -0.16 -7.38
C VAL A 187 1.48 -0.35 -7.33
N LEU A 188 1.98 -1.58 -7.51
CA LEU A 188 3.42 -1.85 -7.56
C LEU A 188 4.07 -1.11 -8.73
N ILE A 189 3.50 -1.24 -9.93
CA ILE A 189 4.00 -0.57 -11.14
C ILE A 189 3.92 0.96 -10.96
N TYR A 190 2.78 1.46 -10.50
CA TYR A 190 2.57 2.91 -10.36
C TYR A 190 3.51 3.52 -9.31
N CYS A 191 3.69 2.88 -8.15
CA CYS A 191 4.59 3.36 -7.11
C CYS A 191 6.03 3.50 -7.64
N TRP A 192 6.54 2.49 -8.35
CA TRP A 192 7.89 2.52 -8.91
C TRP A 192 8.04 3.57 -10.02
N TYR A 193 7.06 3.67 -10.91
CA TYR A 193 7.02 4.70 -11.94
C TYR A 193 6.97 6.11 -11.34
N SER A 194 6.17 6.31 -10.29
CA SER A 194 5.94 7.62 -9.71
C SER A 194 7.09 8.13 -8.85
N TYR A 195 7.81 7.22 -8.19
CA TYR A 195 8.94 7.56 -7.33
C TYR A 195 10.16 7.99 -8.13
N ARG A 196 10.31 7.53 -9.39
CA ARG A 196 11.32 8.04 -10.33
C ARG A 196 11.35 9.57 -10.41
N ASP A 197 10.16 10.17 -10.45
CA ASP A 197 10.00 11.61 -10.67
C ASP A 197 9.84 12.38 -9.33
N PHE A 198 10.02 11.71 -8.18
CA PHE A 198 9.72 12.23 -6.84
C PHE A 198 8.40 13.00 -6.78
N THR A 199 7.37 12.41 -7.41
CA THR A 199 6.09 13.09 -7.66
C THR A 199 5.50 13.66 -6.38
N ALA A 200 5.33 14.99 -6.32
CA ALA A 200 4.93 15.71 -5.11
C ALA A 200 3.62 15.21 -4.48
N SER A 201 2.62 14.86 -5.29
CA SER A 201 1.35 14.30 -4.81
C SER A 201 1.49 12.94 -4.13
N GLY A 202 2.64 12.28 -4.26
CA GLY A 202 3.00 11.07 -3.54
C GLY A 202 2.92 11.23 -2.03
N ARG A 203 3.15 12.44 -1.49
CA ARG A 203 2.96 12.78 -0.06
C ARG A 203 1.55 12.38 0.42
N TRP A 204 0.51 12.79 -0.31
CA TRP A 204 -0.89 12.46 -0.01
C TRP A 204 -1.15 10.95 -0.12
N PHE A 205 -0.77 10.36 -1.25
CA PHE A 205 -1.07 8.96 -1.54
C PHE A 205 -0.42 8.00 -0.54
N MET A 206 0.83 8.26 -0.18
CA MET A 206 1.57 7.51 0.83
C MET A 206 0.92 7.62 2.20
N THR A 207 0.74 8.84 2.72
CA THR A 207 0.27 9.06 4.10
C THR A 207 -1.14 8.50 4.31
N MET A 208 -2.05 8.72 3.35
CA MET A 208 -3.40 8.13 3.42
C MET A 208 -3.36 6.60 3.34
N ASN A 209 -2.51 6.02 2.48
CA ASN A 209 -2.39 4.58 2.36
C ASN A 209 -1.83 3.96 3.65
N TYR A 210 -0.79 4.54 4.25
CA TYR A 210 -0.27 4.07 5.54
C TYR A 210 -1.34 4.05 6.63
N LEU A 211 -2.15 5.11 6.72
CA LEU A 211 -3.24 5.18 7.68
C LEU A 211 -4.29 4.09 7.44
N VAL A 212 -4.70 3.86 6.20
CA VAL A 212 -5.72 2.85 5.89
C VAL A 212 -5.17 1.43 6.00
N HIS A 213 -3.92 1.20 5.59
CA HIS A 213 -3.24 -0.08 5.71
C HIS A 213 -2.96 -0.45 7.18
N SER A 214 -2.66 0.52 8.04
CA SER A 214 -2.52 0.25 9.47
C SER A 214 -3.83 -0.32 10.05
N LEU A 215 -4.97 0.30 9.74
CA LEU A 215 -6.29 -0.20 10.15
C LEU A 215 -6.61 -1.58 9.53
N MET A 216 -6.35 -1.75 8.23
CA MET A 216 -6.66 -2.98 7.50
C MET A 216 -5.84 -4.18 8.01
N TYR A 217 -4.52 -4.05 8.13
CA TYR A 217 -3.65 -5.15 8.56
C TYR A 217 -3.82 -5.45 10.04
N SER A 218 -4.07 -4.45 10.90
CA SER A 218 -4.47 -4.70 12.30
C SER A 218 -5.75 -5.55 12.36
N TYR A 219 -6.75 -5.22 11.53
CA TYR A 219 -7.96 -6.03 11.44
C TYR A 219 -7.69 -7.45 10.97
N TYR A 220 -6.86 -7.64 9.94
CA TYR A 220 -6.49 -8.99 9.46
C TYR A 220 -5.69 -9.79 10.48
N ALA A 221 -4.78 -9.16 11.23
CA ALA A 221 -4.08 -9.79 12.34
C ALA A 221 -5.06 -10.28 13.42
N CYS A 222 -6.00 -9.43 13.86
CA CYS A 222 -7.04 -9.82 14.82
C CYS A 222 -7.91 -10.97 14.31
N LYS A 223 -8.30 -10.94 13.03
CA LYS A 223 -9.07 -12.02 12.39
C LYS A 223 -8.29 -13.32 12.33
N ALA A 224 -7.00 -13.28 12.01
CA ALA A 224 -6.13 -14.45 11.98
C ALA A 224 -5.91 -15.03 13.39
N LEU A 225 -5.88 -14.18 14.42
CA LEU A 225 -5.89 -14.57 15.84
C LEU A 225 -7.22 -15.17 16.32
N LYS A 226 -8.26 -15.22 15.47
CA LYS A 226 -9.64 -15.63 15.82
C LYS A 226 -10.28 -14.75 16.89
N VAL A 227 -9.83 -13.51 17.04
CA VAL A 227 -10.51 -12.51 17.87
C VAL A 227 -11.84 -12.14 17.20
N ARG A 228 -12.92 -12.10 17.99
CA ARG A 228 -14.23 -11.68 17.50
C ARG A 228 -14.24 -10.17 17.30
N VAL A 229 -13.98 -9.73 16.07
CA VAL A 229 -14.09 -8.32 15.69
C VAL A 229 -15.52 -8.04 15.19
N PRO A 230 -16.19 -6.97 15.70
CA PRO A 230 -17.54 -6.65 15.26
C PRO A 230 -17.59 -6.21 13.80
N LEU A 231 -18.70 -6.53 13.13
CA LEU A 231 -18.90 -6.28 11.70
C LEU A 231 -18.87 -4.80 11.30
N PHE A 232 -19.07 -3.87 12.25
CA PHE A 232 -18.99 -2.44 11.94
C PHE A 232 -17.54 -2.03 11.62
N VAL A 233 -16.54 -2.68 12.22
CA VAL A 233 -15.12 -2.37 11.99
C VAL A 233 -14.74 -2.65 10.54
N SER A 234 -15.16 -3.80 9.99
CA SER A 234 -14.89 -4.11 8.59
C SER A 234 -15.55 -3.10 7.64
N LYS A 235 -16.75 -2.60 7.99
CA LYS A 235 -17.41 -1.54 7.22
C LYS A 235 -16.66 -0.22 7.29
N ILE A 236 -16.17 0.18 8.46
CA ILE A 236 -15.36 1.40 8.61
C ILE A 236 -14.11 1.30 7.74
N ILE A 237 -13.42 0.16 7.76
CA ILE A 237 -12.20 -0.04 6.95
C ILE A 237 -12.52 0.04 5.45
N THR A 238 -13.57 -0.64 4.97
CA THR A 238 -13.94 -0.53 3.54
C THR A 238 -14.41 0.88 3.18
N THR A 239 -15.05 1.59 4.11
CA THR A 239 -15.47 2.99 3.89
C THR A 239 -14.26 3.93 3.85
N SER A 240 -13.26 3.73 4.72
CA SER A 240 -12.03 4.53 4.69
C SER A 240 -11.23 4.28 3.41
N GLN A 241 -11.19 3.05 2.90
CA GLN A 241 -10.60 2.73 1.59
C GLN A 241 -11.32 3.46 0.44
N LEU A 242 -12.65 3.51 0.45
CA LEU A 242 -13.42 4.27 -0.54
C LEU A 242 -13.14 5.76 -0.48
N ILE A 243 -13.14 6.32 0.74
CA ILE A 243 -12.82 7.74 0.96
C ILE A 243 -11.41 8.06 0.47
N GLN A 244 -10.42 7.19 0.71
CA GLN A 244 -9.07 7.33 0.19
C GLN A 244 -9.06 7.43 -1.34
N MET A 245 -9.85 6.64 -2.07
CA MET A 245 -9.90 6.73 -3.53
C MET A 245 -10.49 8.07 -4.00
N ILE A 246 -11.51 8.58 -3.31
CA ILE A 246 -12.12 9.89 -3.61
C ILE A 246 -11.09 11.02 -3.40
N PHE A 247 -10.38 11.00 -2.27
CA PHE A 247 -9.30 11.98 -2.03
C PHE A 247 -8.16 11.83 -3.03
N GLY A 248 -7.84 10.61 -3.47
CA GLY A 248 -6.87 10.37 -4.55
C GLY A 248 -7.25 11.06 -5.87
N CYS A 249 -8.52 10.96 -6.27
CA CYS A 249 -9.05 11.68 -7.43
C CYS A 249 -9.03 13.21 -7.23
N TYR A 250 -9.41 13.69 -6.04
CA TYR A 250 -9.39 15.12 -5.70
C TYR A 250 -7.97 15.71 -5.78
N VAL A 251 -6.97 15.03 -5.21
CA VAL A 251 -5.56 15.47 -5.24
C VAL A 251 -5.06 15.56 -6.68
N ASN A 252 -5.39 14.57 -7.53
CA ASN A 252 -5.06 14.60 -8.95
C ASN A 252 -5.71 15.78 -9.69
N TRP A 253 -6.97 16.08 -9.37
CA TRP A 253 -7.67 17.23 -9.94
C TRP A 253 -7.01 18.56 -9.53
N VAL A 254 -6.65 18.71 -8.25
CA VAL A 254 -5.92 19.90 -7.75
C VAL A 254 -4.56 20.04 -8.44
N ALA A 255 -3.81 18.94 -8.58
CA ALA A 255 -2.52 18.93 -9.26
C ALA A 255 -2.65 19.37 -10.73
N TYR A 256 -3.63 18.83 -11.44
CA TYR A 256 -3.94 19.18 -12.82
C TYR A 256 -4.32 20.66 -12.98
N ASN A 257 -5.22 21.15 -12.13
CA ASN A 257 -5.70 22.52 -12.17
C ASN A 257 -4.58 23.51 -11.87
N THR A 258 -3.75 23.22 -10.87
CA THR A 258 -2.59 24.07 -10.51
C THR A 258 -1.59 24.12 -11.66
N LYS A 259 -1.25 22.96 -12.25
CA LYS A 259 -0.28 22.89 -13.34
C LYS A 259 -0.74 23.62 -14.61
N ASN A 260 -2.04 23.70 -14.87
CA ASN A 260 -2.58 24.42 -16.03
C ASN A 260 -2.74 25.92 -15.78
N ASN A 261 -3.17 26.33 -14.59
CA ASN A 261 -3.49 27.73 -14.28
C ASN A 261 -2.29 28.54 -13.78
N SER A 262 -1.22 27.88 -13.33
CA SER A 262 -0.02 28.55 -12.83
C SER A 262 1.24 27.90 -13.42
N PRO A 263 1.53 28.14 -14.71
CA PRO A 263 2.72 27.59 -15.36
C PRO A 263 4.03 28.05 -14.72
N SER A 264 4.00 29.20 -14.02
CA SER A 264 5.14 29.79 -13.31
C SER A 264 5.39 29.21 -11.91
N SER A 265 4.43 28.47 -11.33
CA SER A 265 4.69 27.69 -10.12
C SER A 265 5.25 26.33 -10.54
N GLU A 266 6.50 26.04 -10.17
CA GLU A 266 7.15 24.76 -10.43
C GLU A 266 6.42 23.63 -9.67
N CYS A 267 5.35 23.10 -10.25
CA CYS A 267 4.65 21.94 -9.69
C CYS A 267 5.39 20.67 -10.13
N HIS A 268 6.08 20.02 -9.18
CA HIS A 268 6.94 18.86 -9.37
C HIS A 268 6.13 17.57 -9.58
N ILE A 269 5.36 17.55 -10.67
CA ILE A 269 4.54 16.41 -11.09
C ILE A 269 4.40 16.42 -12.61
N SER A 270 4.71 15.31 -13.29
CA SER A 270 4.53 15.20 -14.74
C SER A 270 3.05 15.03 -15.13
N LYS A 271 2.66 15.50 -16.33
CA LYS A 271 1.27 15.34 -16.82
C LYS A 271 0.91 13.86 -16.97
N ASP A 272 1.88 13.05 -17.39
CA ASP A 272 1.74 11.60 -17.50
C ASP A 272 1.46 10.95 -16.14
N ASN A 273 2.16 11.38 -15.08
CA ASN A 273 1.92 10.86 -13.75
C ASN A 273 0.52 11.20 -13.24
N ILE A 274 0.05 12.44 -13.43
CA ILE A 274 -1.34 12.82 -13.12
C ILE A 274 -2.32 11.91 -13.84
N PHE A 275 -2.10 11.69 -15.14
CA PHE A 275 -2.98 10.85 -15.95
C PHE A 275 -3.03 9.40 -15.43
N TYR A 276 -1.88 8.76 -15.24
CA TYR A 276 -1.82 7.37 -14.75
C TYR A 276 -2.35 7.24 -13.32
N SER A 277 -2.05 8.20 -12.45
CA SER A 277 -2.56 8.24 -11.08
C SER A 277 -4.07 8.37 -11.05
N PHE A 278 -4.62 9.32 -11.81
CA PHE A 278 -6.07 9.52 -11.91
C PHE A 278 -6.77 8.26 -12.43
N LEU A 279 -6.24 7.65 -13.49
CA LEU A 279 -6.80 6.42 -14.04
C LEU A 279 -6.80 5.26 -13.02
N MET A 280 -5.70 5.10 -12.28
CA MET A 280 -5.57 4.09 -11.24
C MET A 280 -6.57 4.33 -10.09
N TYR A 281 -6.64 5.55 -9.55
CA TYR A 281 -7.55 5.87 -8.46
C TYR A 281 -9.02 5.74 -8.87
N LEU A 282 -9.35 6.14 -10.11
CA LEU A 282 -10.69 5.98 -10.65
C LEU A 282 -11.06 4.50 -10.80
N SER A 283 -10.16 3.65 -11.33
CA SER A 283 -10.43 2.22 -11.48
C SER A 283 -10.63 1.55 -10.11
N TYR A 284 -9.82 1.90 -9.11
CA TYR A 284 -9.98 1.41 -7.74
C TYR A 284 -11.28 1.87 -7.12
N PHE A 285 -11.66 3.14 -7.27
CA PHE A 285 -12.94 3.64 -6.78
C PHE A 285 -14.10 2.79 -7.30
N VAL A 286 -14.17 2.55 -8.61
CA VAL A 286 -15.23 1.73 -9.22
C VAL A 286 -15.23 0.31 -8.67
N LEU A 287 -14.07 -0.33 -8.56
CA LEU A 287 -13.96 -1.72 -8.08
C LEU A 287 -14.30 -1.86 -6.59
N PHE A 288 -13.82 -0.96 -5.74
CA PHE A 288 -14.15 -0.94 -4.31
C PHE A 288 -15.62 -0.58 -4.10
N PHE A 289 -16.19 0.32 -4.90
CA PHE A 289 -17.59 0.69 -4.81
C PHE A 289 -18.49 -0.51 -5.15
N HIS A 290 -18.16 -1.21 -6.25
CA HIS A 290 -18.82 -2.45 -6.62
C HIS A 290 -18.70 -3.52 -5.53
N PHE A 291 -17.49 -3.71 -4.95
CA PHE A 291 -17.28 -4.62 -3.83
C PHE A 291 -18.14 -4.25 -2.61
N PHE A 292 -18.15 -2.98 -2.21
CA PHE A 292 -18.90 -2.49 -1.06
C PHE A 292 -20.41 -2.71 -1.23
N PHE A 293 -20.94 -2.39 -2.41
CA PHE A 293 -22.35 -2.56 -2.73
C PHE A 293 -22.77 -4.03 -2.65
N ASN A 294 -21.96 -4.93 -3.22
CA ASN A 294 -22.23 -6.37 -3.20
C ASN A 294 -22.12 -6.95 -1.78
N ALA A 295 -21.05 -6.60 -1.05
CA ALA A 295 -20.74 -7.16 0.26
C ALA A 295 -21.70 -6.69 1.36
N TYR A 296 -22.13 -5.42 1.33
CA TYR A 296 -22.86 -4.80 2.45
C TYR A 296 -24.30 -4.42 2.13
N VAL A 297 -24.61 -4.00 0.90
CA VAL A 297 -25.96 -3.54 0.53
C VAL A 297 -26.80 -4.70 0.02
N LEU A 298 -26.35 -5.38 -1.04
CA LEU A 298 -27.09 -6.49 -1.63
C LEU A 298 -27.21 -7.69 -0.69
N LYS A 299 -26.13 -8.06 0.00
CA LYS A 299 -26.16 -9.15 1.00
C LYS A 299 -27.16 -8.87 2.13
N LYS A 300 -27.24 -7.63 2.62
CA LYS A 300 -28.23 -7.24 3.64
C LYS A 300 -29.66 -7.33 3.09
N LYS A 301 -29.90 -6.87 1.87
CA LYS A 301 -31.22 -6.96 1.21
C LYS A 301 -31.67 -8.41 1.04
N ASN A 302 -30.77 -9.30 0.63
CA ASN A 302 -31.06 -10.72 0.46
C ASN A 302 -31.36 -11.42 1.80
N LEU A 303 -30.60 -11.11 2.86
CA LEU A 303 -30.85 -11.64 4.21
C LEU A 303 -32.20 -11.15 4.77
N ALA A 304 -32.52 -9.86 4.57
CA ALA A 304 -33.82 -9.31 4.98
C ALA A 304 -34.98 -9.97 4.23
N LYS A 305 -34.83 -10.20 2.92
CA LYS A 305 -35.84 -10.89 2.10
C LYS A 305 -36.01 -12.36 2.49
N GLN A 306 -34.92 -13.07 2.80
CA GLN A 306 -35.00 -14.46 3.28
C GLN A 306 -35.70 -14.56 4.64
N ASN A 307 -35.41 -13.64 5.56
CA ASN A 307 -36.09 -13.59 6.86
C ASN A 307 -37.58 -13.27 6.71
N GLY A 308 -37.96 -12.33 5.84
CA GLY A 308 -39.35 -12.02 5.54
C GLY A 308 -40.11 -13.23 4.99
N ASN A 309 -39.56 -13.89 3.97
CA ASN A 309 -40.17 -15.10 3.38
C ASN A 309 -40.30 -16.25 4.39
N ARG A 310 -39.38 -16.36 5.37
CA ARG A 310 -39.43 -17.39 6.42
C ARG A 310 -40.56 -17.11 7.40
N ILE A 311 -40.72 -15.86 7.84
CA ILE A 311 -41.81 -15.44 8.74
C ILE A 311 -43.17 -15.66 8.05
N ASP A 312 -43.30 -15.27 6.78
CA ASP A 312 -44.54 -15.47 6.02
C ASP A 312 -44.88 -16.96 5.85
N GLY A 313 -43.85 -17.81 5.67
CA GLY A 313 -44.02 -19.26 5.59
C GLY A 313 -44.41 -19.91 6.92
N GLU A 314 -43.89 -19.40 8.05
CA GLU A 314 -44.27 -19.86 9.40
C GLU A 314 -45.72 -19.45 9.74
N ASN A 315 -46.13 -18.23 9.39
CA ASN A 315 -47.50 -17.74 9.58
C ASN A 315 -48.53 -18.56 8.78
N LYS A 316 -48.25 -18.85 7.49
CA LYS A 316 -49.13 -19.68 6.65
C LYS A 316 -49.24 -21.14 7.14
N LYS A 317 -48.21 -21.66 7.81
CA LYS A 317 -48.26 -23.00 8.44
C LYS A 317 -49.10 -23.01 9.71
N GLN A 318 -49.10 -21.92 10.48
CA GLN A 318 -49.96 -21.79 11.65
C GLN A 318 -51.44 -21.67 11.25
N GLU A 319 -51.78 -20.85 10.25
CA GLU A 319 -53.17 -20.72 9.76
C GLU A 319 -53.76 -22.05 9.27
N LYS A 320 -52.95 -22.91 8.64
CA LYS A 320 -53.38 -24.26 8.22
C LYS A 320 -53.51 -25.29 9.35
N LYS A 321 -53.11 -24.95 10.57
CA LYS A 321 -53.17 -25.84 11.73
C LYS A 321 -54.40 -25.56 12.61
N TYR A 322 -55.05 -24.42 12.41
CA TYR A 322 -56.23 -23.95 13.13
C TYR A 322 -57.52 -23.94 12.27
N ASN A 323 -57.39 -24.25 10.98
CA ASN A 323 -58.48 -24.61 10.06
C ASN A 323 -58.33 -26.08 9.71
#